data_AF-A0A7J4FJN6-F1
#
_entry.id   AF-A0A7J4FJN6-F1
#
_cell.length_a   1.000
_cell.length_b   1.000
_cell.length_c   1.000
_cell.angle_alpha   90.00
_cell.angle_beta   90.00
_cell.angle_gamma   90.00
#
_symmetry.space_group_name_H-M   'P 1'
#
loop_
_entity.id
_entity.type
_entity.pdbx_description
1 polymer ?
#
loop_
_entity_poly.entity_id
_entity_poly.type
_entity_poly.pdbx_seq_one_letter_code
_entity_poly.pdbx_strand_id
1 'polypeptide(L)'
;MSDIHDYSDRLERFKRNISKMRNGRLALKFLNHLGALGLSQGRIVKYAEHLPPLLRIIDFNPAEATREDVERVVTWINSRPYKEWTKHDYKLVLRKFIQYAKVGSCSRTAPLPEEVRWISLRVKEKDPRVTPDSLLLKEEFEAIVKATDNPRDRALVYVLFEAALRPGELLTMTVGNVEFKDKYCLITVNGKTGIKRIPLVTSFKPLLKWLEEHPNRDNPNAPLWCSLATNYKGERLSYRHFRLIIKRLARKARLKKDVWPYLFRHSTLTELA
;
A
#
# COMPACT_ATOMS: atom_id res chain seq x y z
N MET A 1 -1.60 14.44 -1.44
CA MET A 1 -0.78 13.25 -1.80
C MET A 1 -1.37 12.67 -3.08
N SER A 2 -0.57 12.49 -4.12
CA SER A 2 -1.02 11.82 -5.34
C SER A 2 -1.48 10.39 -5.03
N ASP A 3 -2.69 10.05 -5.43
CA ASP A 3 -3.33 8.77 -5.13
C ASP A 3 -2.78 7.65 -6.03
N ILE A 4 -1.60 7.12 -5.69
CA ILE A 4 -0.96 6.02 -6.42
C ILE A 4 -1.68 4.67 -6.25
N HIS A 5 -2.71 4.60 -5.42
CA HIS A 5 -3.41 3.38 -5.04
C HIS A 5 -4.88 3.37 -5.46
N ASP A 6 -5.32 4.39 -6.21
CA ASP A 6 -6.69 4.59 -6.66
C ASP A 6 -7.70 4.50 -5.50
N TYR A 7 -7.32 5.02 -4.32
CA TYR A 7 -8.13 4.96 -3.11
C TYR A 7 -9.50 5.59 -3.30
N SER A 8 -9.59 6.68 -4.05
CA SER A 8 -10.86 7.39 -4.30
C SER A 8 -11.86 6.50 -5.04
N ASP A 9 -11.46 5.94 -6.19
CA ASP A 9 -12.30 5.05 -6.98
C ASP A 9 -12.66 3.75 -6.26
N ARG A 10 -11.69 3.20 -5.52
CA ARG A 10 -11.91 2.01 -4.69
C ARG A 10 -12.93 2.29 -3.59
N LEU A 11 -12.82 3.42 -2.92
CA LEU A 11 -13.75 3.80 -1.85
C LEU A 11 -15.16 3.94 -2.39
N GLU A 12 -15.34 4.64 -3.52
CA GLU A 12 -16.66 4.81 -4.13
C GLU A 12 -17.27 3.49 -4.62
N ARG A 13 -16.44 2.58 -5.16
CA ARG A 13 -16.90 1.22 -5.48
C ARG A 13 -17.36 0.46 -4.22
N PHE A 14 -16.60 0.52 -3.13
CA PHE A 14 -17.00 -0.15 -1.88
C PHE A 14 -18.25 0.47 -1.28
N LYS A 15 -18.37 1.80 -1.25
CA LYS A 15 -19.58 2.50 -0.79
C LYS A 15 -20.82 2.11 -1.58
N ARG A 16 -20.72 2.06 -2.92
CA ARG A 16 -21.81 1.60 -3.79
C ARG A 16 -22.26 0.18 -3.44
N ASN A 17 -21.31 -0.73 -3.21
CA ASN A 17 -21.64 -2.10 -2.79
C ASN A 17 -22.32 -2.11 -1.40
N ILE A 18 -21.70 -1.44 -0.41
CA ILE A 18 -22.20 -1.36 0.98
C ILE A 18 -23.62 -0.77 1.03
N SER A 19 -23.93 0.23 0.20
CA SER A 19 -25.24 0.89 0.18
C SER A 19 -26.41 -0.06 -0.07
N LYS A 20 -26.16 -1.20 -0.73
CA LYS A 20 -27.15 -2.21 -1.10
C LYS A 20 -27.30 -3.32 -0.06
N MET A 21 -26.52 -3.29 1.02
CA MET A 21 -26.45 -4.36 2.01
C MET A 21 -27.29 -4.03 3.24
N ARG A 22 -27.72 -5.07 3.97
CA ARG A 22 -28.27 -4.91 5.32
C ARG A 22 -27.26 -4.16 6.19
N ASN A 23 -27.75 -3.25 7.03
CA ASN A 23 -26.93 -2.32 7.82
C ASN A 23 -26.01 -1.39 6.98
N GLY A 24 -26.20 -1.33 5.66
CA GLY A 24 -25.39 -0.55 4.72
C GLY A 24 -25.41 0.95 5.03
N ARG A 25 -26.58 1.51 5.34
CA ARG A 25 -26.71 2.93 5.73
C ARG A 25 -25.87 3.26 6.96
N LEU A 26 -25.87 2.39 7.97
CA LEU A 26 -25.06 2.55 9.18
C LEU A 26 -23.57 2.42 8.88
N ALA A 27 -23.18 1.45 8.04
CA ALA A 27 -21.81 1.28 7.58
C ALA A 27 -21.28 2.48 6.78
N LEU A 28 -22.12 3.13 5.95
CA LEU A 28 -21.73 4.37 5.26
C LEU A 28 -21.55 5.54 6.23
N LYS A 29 -22.45 5.69 7.23
CA LYS A 29 -22.27 6.68 8.30
C LYS A 29 -20.98 6.44 9.09
N PHE A 30 -20.65 5.19 9.39
CA PHE A 30 -19.39 4.79 10.00
C PHE A 30 -18.19 5.22 9.15
N LEU A 31 -18.19 4.94 7.84
CA LEU A 31 -17.09 5.37 6.96
C LEU A 31 -16.93 6.90 6.91
N ASN A 32 -18.04 7.64 6.88
CA ASN A 32 -18.03 9.10 6.94
C ASN A 32 -17.46 9.59 8.28
N HIS A 33 -17.83 8.94 9.39
CA HIS A 33 -17.29 9.24 10.72
C HIS A 33 -15.78 9.03 10.79
N LEU A 34 -15.24 7.97 10.18
CA LEU A 34 -13.79 7.78 10.07
C LEU A 34 -13.11 8.94 9.34
N GLY A 35 -13.75 9.48 8.31
CA GLY A 35 -13.31 10.71 7.63
C GLY A 35 -13.33 11.93 8.55
N ALA A 36 -14.41 12.12 9.31
CA ALA A 36 -14.53 13.20 10.30
C ALA A 36 -13.47 13.12 11.40
N LEU A 37 -13.03 11.91 11.77
CA LEU A 37 -11.91 11.68 12.69
C LEU A 37 -10.52 11.93 12.06
N GLY A 38 -10.45 12.37 10.80
CA GLY A 38 -9.20 12.70 10.13
C GLY A 38 -8.39 11.48 9.66
N LEU A 39 -9.01 10.31 9.50
CA LEU A 39 -8.29 9.15 8.95
C LEU A 39 -7.96 9.37 7.47
N SER A 40 -6.79 8.89 7.06
CA SER A 40 -6.38 8.94 5.66
C SER A 40 -7.30 8.09 4.78
N GLN A 41 -7.46 8.48 3.51
CA GLN A 41 -8.26 7.74 2.52
C GLN A 41 -7.89 6.25 2.47
N GLY A 42 -6.59 5.92 2.46
CA GLY A 42 -6.14 4.53 2.49
C GLY A 42 -6.58 3.75 3.73
N ARG A 43 -6.69 4.40 4.90
CA ARG A 43 -7.26 3.78 6.10
C ARG A 43 -8.76 3.57 5.95
N ILE A 44 -9.50 4.55 5.44
CA ILE A 44 -10.96 4.43 5.21
C ILE A 44 -11.25 3.31 4.20
N VAL A 45 -10.50 3.23 3.10
CA VAL A 45 -10.60 2.15 2.11
C VAL A 45 -10.38 0.78 2.75
N LYS A 46 -9.42 0.65 3.68
CA LYS A 46 -9.24 -0.60 4.44
C LYS A 46 -10.51 -0.98 5.20
N TYR A 47 -11.16 -0.06 5.91
CA TYR A 47 -12.44 -0.36 6.57
C TYR A 47 -13.52 -0.72 5.55
N ALA A 48 -13.65 0.05 4.47
CA ALA A 48 -14.64 -0.17 3.42
C ALA A 48 -14.49 -1.51 2.70
N GLU A 49 -13.25 -2.01 2.54
CA GLU A 49 -12.96 -3.30 1.92
C GLU A 49 -13.41 -4.49 2.79
N HIS A 50 -13.30 -4.37 4.11
CA HIS A 50 -13.63 -5.45 5.05
C HIS A 50 -15.09 -5.44 5.50
N LEU A 51 -15.82 -4.34 5.29
CA LEU A 51 -17.24 -4.23 5.69
C LEU A 51 -18.15 -5.21 4.92
N PRO A 52 -18.10 -5.35 3.58
CA PRO A 52 -19.05 -6.21 2.88
C PRO A 52 -19.07 -7.67 3.37
N PRO A 53 -17.93 -8.37 3.58
CA PRO A 53 -17.95 -9.72 4.14
C PRO A 53 -18.57 -9.78 5.54
N LEU A 54 -18.31 -8.79 6.40
CA LEU A 54 -18.91 -8.71 7.73
C LEU A 54 -20.42 -8.47 7.65
N LEU A 55 -20.85 -7.53 6.81
CA LEU A 55 -22.27 -7.19 6.63
C LEU A 55 -23.11 -8.35 6.09
N ARG A 56 -22.52 -9.34 5.42
CA ARG A 56 -23.23 -10.56 5.00
C ARG A 56 -23.57 -11.49 6.17
N ILE A 57 -22.80 -11.44 7.24
CA ILE A 57 -22.94 -12.33 8.41
C ILE A 57 -23.60 -11.61 9.59
N ILE A 58 -23.53 -10.28 9.63
CA ILE A 58 -24.23 -9.46 10.61
C ILE A 58 -25.71 -9.37 10.20
N ASP A 59 -26.48 -10.32 10.73
CA ASP A 59 -27.93 -10.48 10.57
C ASP A 59 -28.74 -9.85 11.73
N PHE A 60 -28.10 -9.01 12.53
CA PHE A 60 -28.69 -8.26 13.64
C PHE A 60 -28.50 -6.75 13.43
N ASN A 61 -29.14 -5.94 14.28
CA ASN A 61 -28.91 -4.50 14.35
C ASN A 61 -27.61 -4.22 15.13
N PRO A 62 -26.56 -3.65 14.53
CA PRO A 62 -25.28 -3.42 15.21
C PRO A 62 -25.36 -2.53 16.46
N ALA A 63 -26.35 -1.65 16.54
CA ALA A 63 -26.58 -0.80 17.72
C ALA A 63 -27.12 -1.58 18.92
N GLU A 64 -27.79 -2.70 18.67
CA GLU A 64 -28.40 -3.57 19.68
C GLU A 64 -27.62 -4.89 19.87
N ALA A 65 -26.46 -5.01 19.22
CA ALA A 65 -25.66 -6.23 19.19
C ALA A 65 -25.37 -6.77 20.60
N THR A 66 -25.58 -8.07 20.81
CA THR A 66 -25.25 -8.75 22.06
C THR A 66 -23.81 -9.29 22.04
N ARG A 67 -23.34 -9.78 23.19
CA ARG A 67 -22.06 -10.49 23.32
C ARG A 67 -22.01 -11.72 22.39
N GLU A 68 -23.11 -12.49 22.36
CA GLU A 68 -23.25 -13.72 21.59
C GLU A 68 -23.25 -13.45 20.07
N ASP A 69 -23.91 -12.39 19.63
CA ASP A 69 -23.91 -11.95 18.24
C ASP A 69 -22.48 -11.65 17.75
N VAL A 70 -21.71 -10.91 18.55
CA VAL A 70 -20.32 -10.58 18.22
C VAL A 70 -19.45 -11.84 18.22
N GLU A 71 -19.65 -12.77 19.14
CA GLU A 71 -18.94 -14.06 19.17
C GLU A 71 -19.22 -14.90 17.93
N ARG A 72 -20.47 -14.95 17.46
CA ARG A 72 -20.84 -15.63 16.21
C ARG A 72 -20.02 -15.10 15.03
N VAL A 73 -19.89 -13.78 14.91
CA VAL A 73 -19.08 -13.16 13.85
C VAL A 73 -17.59 -13.43 14.04
N VAL A 74 -17.05 -13.35 15.26
CA VAL A 74 -15.63 -13.62 15.53
C VAL A 74 -15.28 -15.09 15.27
N THR A 75 -16.15 -16.03 15.62
CA THR A 75 -16.02 -17.45 15.30
C THR A 75 -15.98 -17.68 13.80
N TRP A 76 -16.85 -17.01 13.04
CA TRP A 76 -16.80 -17.02 11.58
C TRP A 76 -15.46 -16.49 11.04
N ILE A 77 -14.92 -15.39 11.60
CA ILE A 77 -13.62 -14.85 11.18
C ILE A 77 -12.50 -15.88 11.44
N ASN A 78 -12.52 -16.52 12.60
CA ASN A 78 -11.49 -17.48 13.02
C ASN A 78 -11.52 -18.76 12.18
N SER A 79 -12.71 -19.21 11.75
CA SER A 79 -12.87 -20.43 10.96
C SER A 79 -12.49 -20.25 9.49
N ARG A 80 -12.28 -19.02 9.01
CA ARG A 80 -11.84 -18.79 7.63
C ARG A 80 -10.36 -19.13 7.45
N PRO A 81 -9.97 -19.69 6.28
CA PRO A 81 -8.58 -20.00 5.93
C PRO A 81 -7.83 -18.73 5.52
N TYR A 82 -7.91 -17.69 6.35
CA TYR A 82 -7.24 -16.41 6.18
C TYR A 82 -5.95 -16.38 7.01
N LYS A 83 -4.97 -15.59 6.58
CA LYS A 83 -3.78 -15.27 7.39
C LYS A 83 -4.19 -14.55 8.67
N GLU A 84 -3.38 -14.64 9.73
CA GLU A 84 -3.73 -14.03 11.02
C GLU A 84 -3.87 -12.51 10.92
N TRP A 85 -3.07 -11.86 10.06
CA TRP A 85 -3.21 -10.43 9.76
C TRP A 85 -4.54 -10.06 9.10
N THR A 86 -5.08 -10.91 8.24
CA THR A 86 -6.38 -10.71 7.62
C THR A 86 -7.51 -10.90 8.65
N LYS A 87 -7.41 -11.94 9.51
CA LYS A 87 -8.35 -12.13 10.63
C LYS A 87 -8.32 -10.95 11.59
N HIS A 88 -7.12 -10.45 11.92
CA HIS A 88 -6.92 -9.24 12.72
C HIS A 88 -7.66 -8.04 12.12
N ASP A 89 -7.55 -7.82 10.80
CA ASP A 89 -8.18 -6.68 10.14
C ASP A 89 -9.71 -6.76 10.17
N TYR A 90 -10.29 -7.95 9.96
CA TYR A 90 -11.72 -8.14 10.16
C TYR A 90 -12.16 -7.88 11.61
N LYS A 91 -11.41 -8.40 12.60
CA LYS A 91 -11.69 -8.17 14.03
C LYS A 91 -11.62 -6.69 14.40
N LEU A 92 -10.63 -5.97 13.89
CA LEU A 92 -10.48 -4.53 14.08
C LEU A 92 -11.69 -3.77 13.50
N VAL A 93 -12.09 -4.09 12.29
CA VAL A 93 -13.20 -3.43 11.59
C VAL A 93 -14.53 -3.72 12.30
N LEU A 94 -14.78 -4.99 12.68
CA LEU A 94 -15.94 -5.38 13.47
C LEU A 94 -16.01 -4.59 14.78
N ARG A 95 -14.91 -4.58 15.56
CA ARG A 95 -14.82 -3.88 16.84
C ARG A 95 -15.12 -2.38 16.69
N LYS A 96 -14.55 -1.74 15.67
CA LYS A 96 -14.79 -0.31 15.41
C LYS A 96 -16.18 0.00 14.89
N PHE A 97 -16.75 -0.90 14.09
CA PHE A 97 -18.10 -0.75 13.55
C PHE A 97 -19.16 -0.88 14.65
N ILE A 98 -19.08 -1.89 15.53
CA ILE A 98 -19.97 -2.03 16.69
C ILE A 98 -19.78 -0.86 17.68
N GLN A 99 -18.53 -0.46 17.94
CA GLN A 99 -18.25 0.72 18.78
C GLN A 99 -18.98 1.96 18.25
N TYR A 100 -18.85 2.23 16.94
CA TYR A 100 -19.56 3.34 16.31
C TYR A 100 -21.08 3.18 16.39
N ALA A 101 -21.61 1.97 16.13
CA ALA A 101 -23.04 1.72 16.13
C ALA A 101 -23.69 1.98 17.50
N LYS A 102 -23.03 1.59 18.59
CA LYS A 102 -23.54 1.75 19.97
C LYS A 102 -23.30 3.13 20.56
N VAL A 103 -22.15 3.75 20.26
CA VAL A 103 -21.67 4.97 20.94
C VAL A 103 -21.81 6.22 20.06
N GLY A 104 -22.02 6.06 18.76
CA GLY A 104 -21.97 7.16 17.79
C GLY A 104 -20.55 7.64 17.46
N SER A 105 -19.52 7.05 18.07
CA SER A 105 -18.12 7.35 17.77
C SER A 105 -17.21 6.14 17.98
N CYS A 106 -16.19 6.00 17.15
CA CYS A 106 -15.14 5.00 17.29
C CYS A 106 -13.75 5.63 17.50
N SER A 107 -13.70 6.87 18.02
CA SER A 107 -12.46 7.54 18.37
C SER A 107 -11.68 6.77 19.44
N ARG A 108 -10.44 7.21 19.73
CA ARG A 108 -9.63 6.57 20.77
C ARG A 108 -10.14 6.89 22.20
N THR A 109 -10.85 8.00 22.37
CA THR A 109 -11.42 8.45 23.64
C THR A 109 -12.86 7.97 23.85
N ALA A 110 -13.54 7.53 22.78
CA ALA A 110 -14.88 6.97 22.89
C ALA A 110 -14.85 5.67 23.71
N PRO A 111 -15.84 5.43 24.59
CA PRO A 111 -15.94 4.18 25.34
C PRO A 111 -16.03 2.99 24.38
N LEU A 112 -15.49 1.86 24.82
CA LEU A 112 -15.52 0.62 24.07
C LEU A 112 -16.62 -0.28 24.64
N PRO A 113 -17.63 -0.67 23.85
CA PRO A 113 -18.69 -1.55 24.33
C PRO A 113 -18.15 -2.90 24.83
N GLU A 114 -18.78 -3.44 25.86
CA GLU A 114 -18.40 -4.71 26.51
C GLU A 114 -18.38 -5.87 25.52
N GLU A 115 -19.30 -5.86 24.57
CA GLU A 115 -19.51 -6.89 23.56
C GLU A 115 -18.33 -7.04 22.60
N VAL A 116 -17.41 -6.06 22.55
CA VAL A 116 -16.20 -6.09 21.71
C VAL A 116 -14.89 -5.92 22.50
N ARG A 117 -14.94 -5.71 23.82
CA ARG A 117 -13.80 -5.28 24.66
C ARG A 117 -12.66 -6.30 24.79
N TRP A 118 -12.90 -7.46 25.37
CA TRP A 118 -13.04 -8.61 24.49
C TRP A 118 -11.95 -9.03 23.52
N ILE A 119 -12.14 -8.52 22.30
CA ILE A 119 -11.51 -9.00 21.09
C ILE A 119 -10.03 -8.58 21.10
N SER A 120 -9.16 -9.58 21.22
CA SER A 120 -7.72 -9.38 21.09
C SER A 120 -7.33 -9.03 19.66
N LEU A 121 -6.52 -7.98 19.53
CA LEU A 121 -5.93 -7.53 18.26
C LEU A 121 -4.41 -7.80 18.21
N ARG A 122 -3.91 -8.74 19.02
CA ARG A 122 -2.49 -9.13 18.98
C ARG A 122 -2.30 -10.22 17.92
N VAL A 123 -1.32 -10.01 17.03
CA VAL A 123 -0.88 -11.01 16.04
C VAL A 123 0.54 -11.44 16.40
N LYS A 124 0.76 -12.74 16.59
CA LYS A 124 2.09 -13.32 16.89
C LYS A 124 2.83 -13.82 15.64
N GLU A 125 2.12 -13.91 14.50
CA GLU A 125 2.68 -14.40 13.24
C GLU A 125 3.65 -13.36 12.64
N LYS A 126 4.91 -13.76 12.43
CA LYS A 126 5.89 -13.00 11.64
C LYS A 126 5.63 -13.25 10.15
N ASP A 127 5.90 -12.27 9.29
CA ASP A 127 5.77 -12.46 7.85
C ASP A 127 6.81 -13.48 7.37
N PRO A 128 6.41 -14.67 6.91
CA PRO A 128 7.35 -15.74 6.56
C PRO A 128 8.08 -15.46 5.24
N ARG A 129 7.72 -14.40 4.52
CA ARG A 129 8.26 -14.13 3.17
C ARG A 129 9.67 -13.56 3.17
N VAL A 130 10.11 -12.96 4.27
CA VAL A 130 11.44 -12.33 4.35
C VAL A 130 12.37 -13.27 5.12
N THR A 131 13.05 -14.12 4.37
CA THR A 131 14.14 -14.98 4.84
C THR A 131 15.45 -14.57 4.17
N PRO A 132 16.63 -14.92 4.71
CA PRO A 132 17.91 -14.68 4.04
C PRO A 132 17.91 -15.16 2.58
N ASP A 133 17.40 -16.37 2.31
CA ASP A 133 17.33 -16.95 0.96
C ASP A 133 16.38 -16.20 0.00
N SER A 134 15.41 -15.46 0.56
CA SER A 134 14.46 -14.68 -0.24
C SER A 134 15.10 -13.40 -0.83
N LEU A 135 16.19 -12.90 -0.24
CA LEU A 135 16.81 -11.64 -0.64
C LEU A 135 17.39 -11.72 -2.05
N LEU A 136 17.41 -10.60 -2.77
CA LEU A 136 18.03 -10.48 -4.08
C LEU A 136 19.55 -10.50 -3.93
N LEU A 137 20.17 -11.43 -4.64
CA LEU A 137 21.62 -11.42 -4.87
C LEU A 137 21.98 -10.37 -5.92
N LYS A 138 23.26 -9.99 -5.98
CA LYS A 138 23.76 -9.02 -6.95
C LYS A 138 23.51 -9.47 -8.39
N GLU A 139 23.76 -10.74 -8.69
CA GLU A 139 23.58 -11.33 -10.01
C GLU A 139 22.10 -11.34 -10.43
N GLU A 140 21.20 -11.54 -9.45
CA GLU A 140 19.75 -11.50 -9.65
C GLU A 140 19.27 -10.09 -9.93
N PHE A 141 19.78 -9.10 -9.20
CA PHE A 141 19.53 -7.69 -9.48
C PHE A 141 20.01 -7.28 -10.88
N GLU A 142 21.22 -7.68 -11.26
CA GLU A 142 21.76 -7.44 -12.60
C GLU A 142 20.91 -8.11 -13.70
N ALA A 143 20.41 -9.32 -13.45
CA ALA A 143 19.48 -9.99 -14.36
C ALA A 143 18.16 -9.23 -14.53
N ILE A 144 17.60 -8.68 -13.44
CA ILE A 144 16.40 -7.81 -13.49
C ILE A 144 16.69 -6.55 -14.31
N VAL A 145 17.84 -5.90 -14.10
CA VAL A 145 18.24 -4.70 -14.85
C VAL A 145 18.39 -5.02 -16.34
N LYS A 146 19.04 -6.13 -16.70
CA LYS A 146 19.19 -6.59 -18.10
C LYS A 146 17.85 -6.88 -18.77
N ALA A 147 16.85 -7.32 -18.00
CA ALA A 147 15.50 -7.60 -18.48
C ALA A 147 14.64 -6.35 -18.73
N THR A 148 15.14 -5.13 -18.46
CA THR A 148 14.41 -3.88 -18.70
C THR A 148 14.41 -3.50 -20.18
N ASP A 149 13.23 -3.17 -20.72
CA ASP A 149 13.06 -2.85 -22.14
C ASP A 149 13.15 -1.34 -22.45
N ASN A 150 13.13 -0.49 -21.42
CA ASN A 150 13.11 0.96 -21.58
C ASN A 150 13.88 1.68 -20.46
N PRO A 151 14.36 2.91 -20.70
CA PRO A 151 15.17 3.65 -19.71
C PRO A 151 14.41 3.97 -18.42
N ARG A 152 13.10 4.20 -18.50
CA ARG A 152 12.26 4.44 -17.31
C ARG A 152 12.28 3.27 -16.34
N ASP A 153 12.00 2.06 -16.81
CA ASP A 153 12.01 0.85 -15.98
C ASP A 153 13.42 0.56 -15.43
N ARG A 154 14.46 0.81 -16.23
CA ARG A 154 15.86 0.68 -15.80
C ARG A 154 16.19 1.62 -14.66
N ALA A 155 15.96 2.92 -14.84
CA ALA A 155 16.19 3.93 -13.81
C ALA A 155 15.37 3.63 -12.54
N LEU A 156 14.12 3.21 -12.71
CA LEU A 156 13.21 2.90 -11.60
C LEU A 156 13.77 1.77 -10.73
N VAL A 157 14.27 0.69 -11.33
CA VAL A 157 14.85 -0.45 -10.60
C VAL A 157 16.14 -0.06 -9.88
N TYR A 158 17.02 0.72 -10.52
CA TYR A 158 18.24 1.21 -9.90
C TYR A 158 17.94 2.08 -8.67
N VAL A 159 17.07 3.07 -8.82
CA VAL A 159 16.70 3.96 -7.70
C VAL A 159 16.02 3.18 -6.58
N LEU A 160 15.13 2.24 -6.92
CA LEU A 160 14.46 1.40 -5.92
C LEU A 160 15.44 0.59 -5.07
N PHE A 161 16.47 0.02 -5.71
CA PHE A 161 17.49 -0.76 -5.03
C PHE A 161 18.43 0.15 -4.23
N GLU A 162 19.14 1.08 -4.88
CA GLU A 162 20.17 1.91 -4.24
C GLU A 162 19.61 2.77 -3.08
N ALA A 163 18.45 3.41 -3.27
CA ALA A 163 17.87 4.28 -2.25
C ALA A 163 17.01 3.51 -1.23
N ALA A 164 16.81 2.20 -1.44
CA ALA A 164 15.98 1.32 -0.63
C ALA A 164 14.58 1.90 -0.33
N LEU A 165 13.98 2.71 -1.22
CA LEU A 165 12.78 3.49 -0.90
C LEU A 165 11.53 2.63 -0.66
N ARG A 166 10.59 3.15 0.15
CA ARG A 166 9.23 2.60 0.14
C ARG A 166 8.58 2.92 -1.21
N PRO A 167 7.70 2.06 -1.75
CA PRO A 167 6.99 2.34 -3.00
C PRO A 167 6.22 3.67 -3.00
N GLY A 168 5.66 4.08 -1.86
CA GLY A 168 5.00 5.37 -1.73
C GLY A 168 5.96 6.56 -1.81
N GLU A 169 7.20 6.42 -1.32
CA GLU A 169 8.24 7.45 -1.43
C GLU A 169 8.74 7.52 -2.88
N LEU A 170 9.00 6.37 -3.51
CA LEU A 170 9.47 6.28 -4.90
C LEU A 170 8.43 6.83 -5.89
N LEU A 171 7.20 6.31 -5.88
CA LEU A 171 6.20 6.60 -6.92
C LEU A 171 5.61 8.01 -6.82
N THR A 172 5.80 8.71 -5.70
CA THR A 172 5.35 10.09 -5.52
C THR A 172 6.39 11.13 -5.94
N MET A 173 7.61 10.70 -6.29
CA MET A 173 8.66 11.59 -6.82
C MET A 173 8.20 12.36 -8.05
N THR A 174 8.74 13.55 -8.19
CA THR A 174 8.57 14.46 -9.32
C THR A 174 9.92 14.72 -9.98
N VAL A 175 9.92 15.23 -11.21
CA VAL A 175 11.17 15.55 -11.94
C VAL A 175 12.05 16.50 -11.12
N GLY A 176 11.45 17.52 -10.49
CA GLY A 176 12.15 18.48 -9.63
C GLY A 176 12.70 17.89 -8.32
N ASN A 177 12.45 16.61 -8.03
CA ASN A 177 13.06 15.95 -6.88
C ASN A 177 14.45 15.38 -7.18
N VAL A 178 14.95 15.47 -8.42
CA VAL A 178 16.26 14.96 -8.83
C VAL A 178 17.18 16.13 -9.15
N GLU A 179 18.32 16.19 -8.48
CA GLU A 179 19.36 17.18 -8.70
C GLU A 179 20.64 16.48 -9.15
N PHE A 180 21.08 16.72 -10.39
CA PHE A 180 22.32 16.13 -10.90
C PHE A 180 23.54 16.93 -10.45
N LYS A 181 24.59 16.20 -10.09
CA LYS A 181 25.95 16.70 -9.82
C LYS A 181 26.90 16.01 -10.81
N ASP A 182 28.21 16.25 -10.65
CA ASP A 182 29.22 15.77 -11.60
C ASP A 182 29.21 14.23 -11.78
N LYS A 183 29.18 13.47 -10.68
CA LYS A 183 29.29 11.99 -10.70
C LYS A 183 28.18 11.24 -9.97
N TYR A 184 27.19 11.97 -9.46
CA TYR A 184 26.07 11.43 -8.67
C TYR A 184 24.85 12.35 -8.78
N CYS A 185 23.70 11.90 -8.34
CA CYS A 185 22.51 12.75 -8.19
C CYS A 185 21.99 12.72 -6.75
N LEU A 186 21.35 13.81 -6.32
CA LEU A 186 20.63 13.89 -5.07
C LEU A 186 19.14 13.74 -5.36
N ILE A 187 18.49 12.79 -4.68
CA ILE A 187 17.04 12.71 -4.69
C ILE A 187 16.45 13.26 -3.39
N THR A 188 15.33 13.96 -3.49
CA THR A 188 14.56 14.43 -2.34
C THR A 188 13.23 13.69 -2.25
N VAL A 189 13.00 12.96 -1.15
CA VAL A 189 11.78 12.17 -0.94
C VAL A 189 11.11 12.54 0.37
N ASN A 190 9.77 12.46 0.41
CA ASN A 190 9.00 12.70 1.62
C ASN A 190 8.31 11.41 2.07
N GLY A 191 8.71 10.91 3.23
CA GLY A 191 8.15 9.69 3.83
C GLY A 191 7.43 9.95 5.14
N LYS A 192 6.96 8.89 5.78
CA LYS A 192 6.31 8.97 7.11
C LYS A 192 7.23 9.60 8.18
N THR A 193 8.54 9.48 8.01
CA THR A 193 9.57 9.99 8.93
C THR A 193 10.12 11.35 8.51
N GLY A 194 9.43 12.07 7.62
CA GLY A 194 9.86 13.37 7.10
C GLY A 194 10.64 13.30 5.78
N ILE A 195 11.21 14.44 5.41
CA ILE A 195 11.95 14.65 4.17
C ILE A 195 13.36 14.06 4.30
N LYS A 196 13.82 13.38 3.25
CA LYS A 196 15.17 12.81 3.15
C LYS A 196 15.81 13.26 1.85
N ARG A 197 17.10 13.60 1.91
CA ARG A 197 17.95 13.79 0.74
C ARG A 197 18.92 12.62 0.67
N ILE A 198 18.92 11.89 -0.44
CA ILE A 198 19.69 10.66 -0.60
C ILE A 198 20.60 10.80 -1.83
N PRO A 199 21.93 10.69 -1.68
CA PRO A 199 22.84 10.63 -2.82
C PRO A 199 22.77 9.27 -3.51
N LEU A 200 22.74 9.29 -4.84
CA LEU A 200 22.71 8.12 -5.71
C LEU A 200 23.86 8.18 -6.71
N VAL A 201 24.71 7.15 -6.68
CA VAL A 201 25.90 7.04 -7.53
C VAL A 201 25.63 6.04 -8.66
N THR A 202 25.15 4.86 -8.33
CA THR A 202 24.88 3.80 -9.32
C THR A 202 23.65 4.11 -10.18
N SER A 203 22.65 4.81 -9.62
CA SER A 203 21.46 5.25 -10.35
C SER A 203 21.70 6.49 -11.22
N PHE A 204 22.84 7.16 -11.11
CA PHE A 204 23.12 8.42 -11.82
C PHE A 204 22.90 8.30 -13.34
N LYS A 205 23.63 7.39 -14.01
CA LYS A 205 23.55 7.23 -15.47
C LYS A 205 22.17 6.74 -15.94
N PRO A 206 21.55 5.71 -15.32
CA PRO A 206 20.19 5.31 -15.66
C PRO A 206 19.17 6.45 -15.53
N LEU A 207 19.26 7.22 -14.45
CA LEU A 207 18.31 8.30 -14.17
C LEU A 207 18.50 9.49 -15.13
N LEU A 208 19.74 9.82 -15.47
CA LEU A 208 20.06 10.84 -16.47
C LEU A 208 19.44 10.47 -17.82
N LYS A 209 19.71 9.25 -18.30
CA LYS A 209 19.14 8.75 -19.56
C LYS A 209 17.61 8.78 -19.55
N TRP A 210 16.99 8.39 -18.44
CA TRP A 210 15.54 8.46 -18.34
C TRP A 210 15.03 9.90 -18.42
N LEU A 211 15.67 10.85 -17.73
CA LEU A 211 15.24 12.25 -17.75
C LEU A 211 15.46 12.93 -19.10
N GLU A 212 16.46 12.53 -19.87
CA GLU A 212 16.65 12.98 -21.27
C GLU A 212 15.47 12.61 -22.17
N GLU A 213 14.93 11.39 -22.00
CA GLU A 213 13.81 10.84 -22.76
C GLU A 213 12.43 11.10 -22.11
N HIS A 214 12.40 11.77 -20.94
CA HIS A 214 11.18 11.95 -20.17
C HIS A 214 10.21 12.91 -20.89
N PRO A 215 8.93 12.54 -21.10
CA PRO A 215 8.00 13.30 -21.93
C PRO A 215 7.71 14.72 -21.41
N ASN A 216 7.89 14.95 -20.10
CA ASN A 216 7.67 16.23 -19.44
C ASN A 216 8.91 16.67 -18.64
N ARG A 217 10.12 16.48 -19.18
CA ARG A 217 11.40 16.73 -18.49
C ARG A 217 11.59 18.16 -17.97
N ASP A 218 11.00 19.15 -18.63
CA ASP A 218 11.14 20.56 -18.24
C ASP A 218 10.09 21.02 -17.21
N ASN A 219 9.15 20.14 -16.85
CA ASN A 219 8.15 20.41 -15.83
C ASN A 219 8.59 19.79 -14.49
N PRO A 220 9.06 20.58 -13.51
CA PRO A 220 9.55 20.06 -12.23
C PRO A 220 8.45 19.36 -11.42
N ASN A 221 7.18 19.68 -11.65
CA ASN A 221 6.04 19.07 -10.96
C ASN A 221 5.54 17.78 -11.64
N ALA A 222 6.07 17.44 -12.83
CA ALA A 222 5.69 16.21 -13.52
C ALA A 222 6.11 14.97 -12.71
N PRO A 223 5.32 13.88 -12.72
CA PRO A 223 5.70 12.65 -12.05
C PRO A 223 6.97 12.08 -12.67
N LEU A 224 8.01 11.85 -11.86
CA LEU A 224 9.28 11.27 -12.34
C LEU A 224 9.07 9.90 -12.97
N TRP A 225 8.18 9.11 -12.35
CA TRP A 225 7.80 7.79 -12.85
C TRP A 225 6.44 7.91 -13.51
N CYS A 226 6.44 8.14 -14.81
CA CYS A 226 5.23 8.22 -15.60
C CYS A 226 4.92 6.90 -16.33
N SER A 227 3.64 6.68 -16.64
CA SER A 227 3.18 5.61 -17.50
C SER A 227 3.58 5.87 -18.95
N LEU A 228 4.01 4.81 -19.63
CA LEU A 228 4.37 4.81 -21.06
C LEU A 228 3.24 4.25 -21.94
N ALA A 229 2.15 3.77 -21.33
CA ALA A 229 1.01 3.21 -22.06
C ALA A 229 0.21 4.33 -22.73
N THR A 230 -0.27 4.10 -23.95
CA THR A 230 -0.99 5.09 -24.77
C THR A 230 -2.12 5.80 -24.01
N ASN A 231 -2.96 5.03 -23.30
CA ASN A 231 -4.14 5.57 -22.62
C ASN A 231 -3.84 6.33 -21.32
N TYR A 232 -2.60 6.26 -20.82
CA TYR A 232 -2.18 6.87 -19.55
C TYR A 232 -0.81 7.55 -19.71
N LYS A 233 -0.46 7.99 -20.93
CA LYS A 233 0.89 8.44 -21.25
C LYS A 233 1.20 9.70 -20.46
N GLY A 234 2.32 9.70 -19.74
CA GLY A 234 2.75 10.85 -18.93
C GLY A 234 2.07 10.95 -17.56
N GLU A 235 1.02 10.17 -17.30
CA GLU A 235 0.40 10.10 -15.97
C GLU A 235 1.29 9.38 -14.97
N ARG A 236 1.08 9.64 -13.67
CA ARG A 236 1.86 9.00 -12.61
C ARG A 236 1.66 7.49 -12.61
N LEU A 237 2.75 6.75 -12.45
CA LEU A 237 2.72 5.29 -12.34
C LEU A 237 1.96 4.86 -11.08
N SER A 238 0.87 4.10 -11.24
CA SER A 238 0.16 3.52 -10.09
C SER A 238 0.97 2.40 -9.45
N TYR A 239 0.75 2.18 -8.14
CA TYR A 239 1.39 1.09 -7.40
C TYR A 239 1.07 -0.28 -8.00
N ARG A 240 -0.16 -0.44 -8.53
CA ARG A 240 -0.57 -1.68 -9.22
C ARG A 240 0.29 -1.91 -10.46
N HIS A 241 0.45 -0.90 -11.31
CA HIS A 241 1.24 -1.03 -12.53
C HIS A 241 2.73 -1.24 -12.21
N PHE A 242 3.26 -0.52 -11.23
CA PHE A 242 4.61 -0.75 -10.71
C PHE A 242 4.85 -2.20 -10.25
N ARG A 243 3.92 -2.81 -9.51
CA ARG A 243 4.02 -4.23 -9.14
C ARG A 243 4.03 -5.15 -10.36
N LEU A 244 3.26 -4.84 -11.39
CA LEU A 244 3.24 -5.62 -12.64
C LEU A 244 4.57 -5.52 -13.38
N ILE A 245 5.20 -4.34 -13.40
CA ILE A 245 6.55 -4.16 -13.95
C ILE A 245 7.55 -5.05 -13.22
N ILE A 246 7.62 -4.97 -11.88
CA ILE A 246 8.54 -5.78 -11.08
C ILE A 246 8.34 -7.27 -11.34
N LYS A 247 7.08 -7.75 -11.33
CA LYS A 247 6.76 -9.16 -11.59
C LYS A 247 7.14 -9.59 -13.02
N ARG A 248 6.91 -8.72 -14.01
CA ARG A 248 7.29 -8.96 -15.41
C ARG A 248 8.81 -9.06 -15.55
N LEU A 249 9.56 -8.12 -14.95
CA LEU A 249 11.02 -8.10 -15.01
C LEU A 249 11.61 -9.35 -14.33
N ALA A 250 11.10 -9.72 -13.16
CA ALA A 250 11.55 -10.93 -12.46
C ALA A 250 11.32 -12.20 -13.30
N ARG A 251 10.16 -12.30 -13.97
CA ARG A 251 9.88 -13.41 -14.89
C ARG A 251 10.82 -13.40 -16.10
N LYS A 252 11.07 -12.25 -16.72
CA LYS A 252 12.01 -12.11 -17.84
C LYS A 252 13.44 -12.50 -17.44
N ALA A 253 13.84 -12.16 -16.21
CA ALA A 253 15.11 -12.55 -15.61
C ALA A 253 15.16 -14.02 -15.14
N ARG A 254 14.08 -14.80 -15.35
CA ARG A 254 13.97 -16.23 -15.00
C ARG A 254 14.22 -16.53 -13.51
N LEU A 255 13.85 -15.59 -12.64
CA LEU A 255 13.95 -15.76 -11.19
C LEU A 255 12.88 -16.75 -10.70
N LYS A 256 13.32 -17.73 -9.89
CA LYS A 256 12.42 -18.73 -9.29
C LYS A 256 11.69 -18.19 -8.06
N LYS A 257 12.26 -17.20 -7.37
CA LYS A 257 11.67 -16.60 -6.16
C LYS A 257 10.63 -15.53 -6.51
N ASP A 258 9.66 -15.32 -5.62
CA ASP A 258 8.72 -14.21 -5.78
C ASP A 258 9.44 -12.90 -5.52
N VAL A 259 9.36 -11.97 -6.47
CA VAL A 259 9.98 -10.65 -6.37
C VAL A 259 8.89 -9.60 -6.28
N TRP A 260 8.89 -8.84 -5.18
CA TRP A 260 7.96 -7.75 -4.95
C TRP A 260 8.72 -6.47 -4.57
N PRO A 261 8.10 -5.28 -4.70
CA PRO A 261 8.81 -4.01 -4.50
C PRO A 261 9.59 -3.88 -3.19
N TYR A 262 9.04 -4.35 -2.08
CA TYR A 262 9.71 -4.25 -0.78
C TYR A 262 10.91 -5.20 -0.66
N LEU A 263 11.00 -6.24 -1.49
CA LEU A 263 12.15 -7.15 -1.47
C LEU A 263 13.45 -6.42 -1.76
N PHE A 264 13.47 -5.53 -2.76
CA PHE A 264 14.63 -4.67 -3.08
C PHE A 264 15.10 -3.90 -1.83
N ARG A 265 14.17 -3.25 -1.13
CA ARG A 265 14.47 -2.56 0.13
C ARG A 265 15.04 -3.50 1.19
N HIS A 266 14.47 -4.69 1.36
CA HIS A 266 14.97 -5.66 2.34
C HIS A 266 16.40 -6.09 1.99
N SER A 267 16.66 -6.39 0.73
CA SER A 267 17.98 -6.82 0.26
C SER A 267 19.04 -5.74 0.49
N THR A 268 18.78 -4.51 0.09
CA THR A 268 19.73 -3.40 0.28
C THR A 268 19.96 -3.08 1.76
N LEU A 269 18.92 -3.09 2.60
CA LEU A 269 19.10 -2.82 4.02
C LEU A 269 19.85 -3.94 4.75
N THR A 270 19.75 -5.18 4.28
CA THR A 270 20.53 -6.29 4.83
C THR A 270 21.97 -6.27 4.36
N GLU A 271 22.25 -5.89 3.11
CA GLU A 271 23.62 -5.74 2.59
C GLU A 271 24.40 -4.61 3.30
N LEU A 272 23.68 -3.56 3.74
CA LEU A 272 24.26 -2.42 4.44
C LEU A 272 24.41 -2.61 5.97
N ALA A 273 23.86 -3.68 6.54
CA ALA A 273 23.83 -3.93 7.98
C ALA A 273 25.01 -4.82 8.42
#